data_AF-A0A673HWC1-F1
#
_entry.id   AF-A0A673HWC1-F1
#
_cell.length_a   1.000
_cell.length_b   1.000
_cell.length_c   1.000
_cell.angle_alpha   90.00
_cell.angle_beta   90.00
_cell.angle_gamma   90.00
#
_symmetry.space_group_name_H-M   'P 1'
#
loop_
_entity.id
_entity.type
_entity.pdbx_description
1 polymer ?
#
loop_
_entity_poly.entity_id
_entity_poly.type
_entity_poly.pdbx_seq_one_letter_code
_entity_poly.pdbx_strand_id
1 'polypeptide(L)'
;MSLEVACLSFRQPYATLVLNGVKTIESRWRPLLSERRNCTLAVHIAQKSWEGEDWRLVLTERLGMTTVQTEQLLESGERFGRGVIAGEIYIDLLIILMLSKNIINLWLDLAPRQVFPLLSGVINFAYVFMCH
;
A
#
# COMPACT_ATOMS: atom_id res chain seq x y z
N MET A 1 7.29 23.00 20.34
CA MET A 1 8.08 21.77 20.15
C MET A 1 7.65 21.17 18.82
N SER A 2 8.58 20.93 17.89
CA SER A 2 8.33 20.19 16.66
C SER A 2 8.72 18.73 16.88
N LEU A 3 7.87 17.80 16.47
CA LEU A 3 8.12 16.36 16.57
C LEU A 3 8.68 15.89 15.22
N GLU A 4 9.86 15.30 15.23
CA GLU A 4 10.47 14.74 14.01
C GLU A 4 9.94 13.32 13.78
N VAL A 5 9.15 13.15 12.72
CA VAL A 5 8.60 11.85 12.32
C VAL A 5 9.12 11.51 10.94
N ALA A 6 9.54 10.26 10.73
CA ALA A 6 9.86 9.79 9.40
C ALA A 6 8.59 9.77 8.53
N CYS A 7 8.70 10.18 7.27
CA CYS A 7 7.54 10.39 6.40
C CYS A 7 7.68 9.55 5.12
N LEU A 8 6.60 8.86 4.74
CA LEU A 8 6.53 8.12 3.49
C LEU A 8 5.47 8.72 2.57
N SER A 9 5.85 8.90 1.31
CA SER A 9 4.99 9.47 0.28
C SER A 9 4.25 8.37 -0.48
N PHE A 10 2.92 8.53 -0.59
CA PHE A 10 2.01 7.63 -1.28
C PHE A 10 1.28 8.37 -2.38
N ARG A 11 1.21 7.75 -3.57
CA ARG A 11 0.41 8.29 -4.67
C ARG A 11 -1.06 7.87 -4.51
N GLN A 12 -1.99 8.72 -4.93
CA GLN A 12 -3.40 8.34 -4.95
C GLN A 12 -3.68 7.24 -5.99
N PRO A 13 -4.52 6.24 -5.68
CA PRO A 13 -5.40 6.17 -4.52
C PRO A 13 -4.80 5.43 -3.30
N TYR A 14 -3.56 4.96 -3.36
CA TYR A 14 -2.99 4.16 -2.26
C TYR A 14 -2.88 4.92 -0.95
N ALA A 15 -2.69 6.25 -0.98
CA ALA A 15 -2.72 7.06 0.23
C ALA A 15 -4.09 6.93 0.93
N THR A 16 -5.18 7.07 0.18
CA THR A 16 -6.54 6.85 0.67
C THR A 16 -6.76 5.45 1.22
N LEU A 17 -6.29 4.43 0.50
CA LEU A 17 -6.46 3.04 0.93
C LEU A 17 -5.75 2.78 2.26
N VAL A 18 -4.56 3.33 2.45
CA VAL A 18 -3.80 3.20 3.70
C VAL A 18 -4.46 3.99 4.83
N LEU A 19 -4.81 5.26 4.59
CA LEU A 19 -5.42 6.12 5.61
C LEU A 19 -6.81 5.67 6.06
N ASN A 20 -7.54 4.94 5.22
CA ASN A 20 -8.84 4.33 5.56
C ASN A 20 -8.71 2.86 6.01
N GLY A 21 -7.50 2.34 6.21
CA GLY A 21 -7.27 0.97 6.68
C GLY A 21 -7.66 -0.14 5.70
N VAL A 22 -7.96 0.19 4.44
CA VAL A 22 -8.28 -0.79 3.37
C VAL A 22 -7.01 -1.49 2.90
N LYS A 23 -5.89 -0.77 2.83
CA LYS A 23 -4.57 -1.32 2.53
C LYS A 23 -3.74 -1.36 3.81
N THR A 24 -3.67 -2.55 4.39
CA THR A 24 -2.86 -2.85 5.59
C THR A 24 -1.48 -3.39 5.24
N ILE A 25 -1.17 -3.58 3.96
CA ILE A 25 0.09 -4.13 3.50
C ILE A 25 0.71 -3.21 2.46
N GLU A 26 1.85 -2.60 2.77
CA GLU A 26 2.62 -1.75 1.86
C GLU A 26 3.73 -2.54 1.16
N SER A 27 3.91 -2.31 -0.14
CA SER A 27 4.88 -3.05 -0.96
C SER A 27 5.87 -2.10 -1.63
N ARG A 28 7.18 -2.36 -1.51
CA ARG A 28 8.24 -1.54 -2.15
C ARG A 28 9.33 -2.40 -2.77
N TRP A 29 9.99 -1.86 -3.79
CA TRP A 29 11.15 -2.49 -4.46
C TRP A 29 12.45 -2.43 -3.65
N ARG A 30 12.51 -1.57 -2.63
CA ARG A 30 13.66 -1.40 -1.75
C ARG A 30 13.22 -1.56 -0.30
N PRO A 31 14.08 -2.08 0.60
CA PRO A 31 13.77 -2.24 2.01
C PRO A 31 13.83 -0.90 2.77
N LEU A 32 13.22 0.16 2.24
CA LEU A 32 13.32 1.51 2.79
C LEU A 32 12.79 1.60 4.24
N LEU A 33 11.89 0.71 4.63
CA LEU A 33 11.27 0.70 5.94
C LEU A 33 11.82 -0.41 6.88
N SER A 34 12.88 -1.12 6.47
CA SER A 34 13.47 -2.20 7.30
C SER A 34 14.02 -1.72 8.64
N GLU A 35 14.61 -0.53 8.63
CA GLU A 35 15.16 0.18 9.79
C GLU A 35 14.08 0.96 10.55
N ARG A 36 12.83 0.95 10.07
CA ARG A 36 11.69 1.69 10.64
C ARG A 36 10.63 0.75 11.23
N ARG A 37 11.00 -0.48 11.59
CA ARG A 37 10.12 -1.40 12.33
C ARG A 37 9.80 -0.85 13.71
N ASN A 38 8.59 -1.11 14.18
CA ASN A 38 8.03 -0.66 15.45
C ASN A 38 7.98 0.87 15.60
N CYS A 39 7.89 1.59 14.49
CA CYS A 39 7.87 3.05 14.46
C CYS A 39 6.61 3.56 13.77
N THR A 40 6.13 4.72 14.24
CA THR A 40 5.10 5.50 13.54
C THR A 40 5.72 6.30 12.42
N LEU A 41 5.08 6.29 11.26
CA LEU A 41 5.42 7.14 10.11
C LEU A 41 4.30 8.09 9.78
N ALA A 42 4.67 9.30 9.37
CA ALA A 42 3.76 10.22 8.72
C ALA A 42 3.46 9.75 7.28
N VAL A 43 2.20 9.88 6.87
CA VAL A 43 1.72 9.60 5.52
C VAL A 43 1.62 10.92 4.76
N HIS A 44 2.45 11.06 3.72
CA HIS A 44 2.37 12.18 2.79
C HIS A 44 1.60 11.76 1.51
N ILE A 45 0.61 12.57 1.13
CA ILE A 45 -0.13 12.39 -0.12
C ILE A 45 0.67 13.06 -1.24
N ALA A 46 1.19 12.26 -2.17
CA ALA A 46 1.93 12.77 -3.32
C ALA A 46 1.01 13.57 -4.26
N GLN A 47 1.58 14.59 -4.92
CA GLN A 47 0.89 15.37 -5.95
C GLN A 47 0.45 14.50 -7.15
N LYS A 48 1.32 13.58 -7.57
CA LYS A 48 1.05 12.68 -8.70
C LYS A 48 0.19 11.50 -8.28
N SER A 49 -0.81 11.17 -9.11
CA SER A 49 -1.55 9.91 -9.02
C SER A 49 -0.68 8.71 -9.38
N TRP A 50 -1.09 7.54 -8.92
CA TRP A 50 -0.62 6.26 -9.39
C TRP A 50 -0.96 6.08 -10.87
N GLU A 51 -0.09 5.37 -11.57
CA GLU A 51 -0.28 5.07 -12.99
C GLU A 51 -1.01 3.73 -13.11
N GLY A 52 -2.20 3.73 -13.69
CA GLY A 52 -3.02 2.55 -13.89
C GLY A 52 -4.17 2.40 -12.89
N GLU A 53 -5.09 1.49 -13.23
CA GLU A 53 -6.40 1.33 -12.60
C GLU A 53 -6.63 -0.08 -12.03
N ASP A 54 -5.61 -0.93 -12.01
CA ASP A 54 -5.71 -2.34 -11.57
C ASP A 54 -6.16 -2.47 -10.11
N TRP A 55 -5.91 -1.45 -9.30
CA TRP A 55 -6.38 -1.36 -7.93
C TRP A 55 -7.92 -1.38 -7.84
N ARG A 56 -8.65 -0.87 -8.85
CA ARG A 56 -10.11 -0.91 -8.87
C ARG A 56 -10.62 -2.35 -8.90
N LEU A 57 -10.01 -3.21 -9.73
CA LEU A 57 -10.36 -4.63 -9.81
C LEU A 57 -10.11 -5.34 -8.47
N VAL A 58 -9.05 -4.97 -7.75
CA VAL A 58 -8.80 -5.52 -6.42
C VAL A 58 -9.91 -5.12 -5.44
N LEU A 59 -10.34 -3.85 -5.44
CA LEU A 59 -11.43 -3.39 -4.57
C LEU A 59 -12.76 -4.08 -4.90
N THR A 60 -13.11 -4.20 -6.18
CA THR A 60 -14.40 -4.75 -6.60
C THR A 60 -14.43 -6.27 -6.57
N GLU A 61 -13.45 -6.95 -7.17
CA GLU A 61 -13.46 -8.41 -7.33
C GLU A 61 -12.93 -9.16 -6.12
N ARG A 62 -12.01 -8.57 -5.35
CA ARG A 62 -11.39 -9.25 -4.18
C ARG A 62 -11.99 -8.80 -2.87
N LEU A 63 -12.22 -7.50 -2.68
CA LEU A 63 -12.85 -6.98 -1.47
C LEU A 63 -14.38 -6.90 -1.58
N GLY A 64 -14.95 -7.19 -2.76
CA GLY A 64 -16.40 -7.18 -2.96
C GLY A 64 -17.02 -5.79 -2.83
N MET A 65 -16.23 -4.72 -2.95
CA MET A 65 -16.75 -3.35 -2.87
C MET A 65 -17.62 -3.05 -4.07
N THR A 66 -18.80 -2.50 -3.82
CA THR A 66 -19.65 -1.95 -4.88
C THR A 66 -18.99 -0.72 -5.49
N THR A 67 -19.41 -0.34 -6.70
CA THR A 67 -18.95 0.90 -7.35
C THR A 67 -19.21 2.11 -6.46
N VAL A 68 -20.37 2.16 -5.79
CA VAL A 68 -20.74 3.27 -4.89
C VAL A 68 -19.77 3.35 -3.70
N GLN A 69 -19.46 2.22 -3.05
CA GLN A 69 -18.50 2.20 -1.95
C GLN A 69 -17.09 2.58 -2.41
N THR A 70 -16.70 2.15 -3.62
CA THR A 70 -15.39 2.49 -4.19
C THR A 70 -15.27 4.00 -4.43
N GLU A 71 -16.29 4.63 -5.02
CA GLU A 71 -16.27 6.07 -5.25
C GLU A 71 -16.32 6.87 -3.95
N GLN A 72 -17.13 6.45 -2.96
CA GLN A 72 -17.14 7.07 -1.63
C GLN A 72 -15.78 6.97 -0.93
N LEU A 73 -15.10 5.83 -1.06
CA LEU A 73 -13.77 5.64 -0.52
C LEU A 73 -12.79 6.63 -1.18
N LEU A 74 -12.81 6.77 -2.50
CA LEU A 74 -11.94 7.70 -3.22
C LEU A 74 -12.21 9.16 -2.85
N GLU A 75 -13.48 9.54 -2.74
CA GLU A 75 -13.91 10.88 -2.33
C GLU A 75 -13.39 11.22 -0.92
N SER A 76 -13.48 10.26 0.02
CA SER A 76 -12.93 10.44 1.37
C SER A 76 -11.42 10.74 1.36
N GLY A 77 -10.72 10.25 0.35
CA GLY A 77 -9.29 10.40 0.15
C GLY A 77 -8.83 11.76 -0.32
N GLU A 78 -9.68 12.45 -1.07
CA GLU A 78 -9.39 13.79 -1.60
C GLU A 78 -9.72 14.89 -0.60
N ARG A 79 -10.31 14.57 0.57
CA ARG A 79 -10.68 15.54 1.62
C ARG A 79 -9.53 16.43 2.09
N PHE A 80 -8.30 15.91 2.05
CA PHE A 80 -7.09 16.63 2.46
C PHE A 80 -6.34 17.26 1.28
N GLY A 81 -6.78 17.01 0.04
CA GLY A 81 -6.04 17.38 -1.16
C GLY A 81 -4.74 16.60 -1.31
N ARG A 82 -3.76 17.21 -2.01
CA ARG A 82 -2.49 16.58 -2.40
C ARG A 82 -1.29 17.46 -2.04
N GLY A 83 -0.14 16.82 -1.81
CA GLY A 83 1.08 17.48 -1.33
C GLY A 83 1.05 17.84 0.14
N VAL A 84 0.31 17.07 0.94
CA VAL A 84 0.09 17.31 2.37
C VAL A 84 0.46 16.07 3.18
N ILE A 85 0.81 16.28 4.44
CA ILE A 85 0.88 15.21 5.44
C ILE A 85 -0.53 15.04 6.00
N ALA A 86 -1.12 13.86 5.83
CA ALA A 86 -2.55 13.62 6.05
C ALA A 86 -2.87 12.61 7.15
N GLY A 87 -1.87 11.96 7.73
CA GLY A 87 -2.05 11.01 8.81
C GLY A 87 -0.78 10.31 9.22
N GLU A 88 -0.93 9.28 10.04
CA GLU A 88 0.15 8.49 10.60
C GLU A 88 -0.21 7.00 10.46
N ILE A 89 0.81 6.16 10.31
CA ILE A 89 0.69 4.69 10.27
C ILE A 89 1.74 4.04 11.14
N TYR A 90 1.43 2.90 11.73
CA TYR A 90 2.39 2.10 12.49
C TYR A 90 2.96 0.98 11.64
N ILE A 91 4.28 0.83 11.63
CA ILE A 91 4.95 -0.32 10.99
C ILE A 91 5.20 -1.38 12.04
N ASP A 92 4.53 -2.51 11.91
CA ASP A 92 4.70 -3.65 12.81
C ASP A 92 5.77 -4.62 12.25
N LEU A 93 5.53 -5.17 11.06
CA LEU A 93 6.36 -6.25 10.50
C LEU A 93 6.87 -5.94 9.10
N LEU A 94 8.16 -6.24 8.87
CA LEU A 94 8.76 -6.33 7.55
C LEU A 94 8.98 -7.80 7.19
N ILE A 95 8.42 -8.21 6.06
CA ILE A 95 8.68 -9.50 5.41
C ILE A 95 9.43 -9.25 4.11
N ILE A 96 10.61 -9.85 3.98
CA ILE A 96 11.35 -9.89 2.72
C ILE A 96 10.84 -11.09 1.94
N LEU A 97 10.02 -10.86 0.91
CA LEU A 97 9.65 -11.94 0.00
C LEU A 97 10.75 -12.08 -1.06
N MET A 98 11.59 -13.12 -0.90
CA MET A 98 12.45 -13.60 -1.98
C MET A 98 11.61 -14.36 -2.99
N LEU A 99 11.02 -13.63 -3.93
CA LEU A 99 10.13 -14.19 -4.92
C LEU A 99 10.93 -14.70 -6.13
N SER A 100 11.31 -15.99 -6.09
CA SER A 100 11.48 -16.74 -7.35
C SER A 100 10.11 -16.85 -8.02
N LYS A 101 10.03 -16.73 -9.36
CA LYS A 101 8.76 -16.75 -10.12
C LYS A 101 7.82 -17.90 -9.72
N ASN A 102 8.35 -19.05 -9.31
CA ASN A 102 7.57 -20.21 -8.88
C ASN A 102 7.02 -20.11 -7.44
N ILE A 103 7.71 -19.40 -6.54
CA ILE A 103 7.25 -19.18 -5.17
C ILE A 103 6.14 -18.14 -5.13
N ILE A 104 6.13 -17.18 -6.06
CA ILE A 104 4.99 -16.25 -6.27
C ILE A 104 3.70 -17.05 -6.41
N ASN A 105 3.68 -18.06 -7.29
CA ASN A 105 2.50 -18.89 -7.53
C ASN A 105 2.10 -19.76 -6.33
N LEU A 106 3.07 -20.23 -5.53
CA LEU A 106 2.76 -21.04 -4.34
C LEU A 106 2.30 -20.19 -3.14
N TRP A 107 2.79 -18.95 -3.01
CA TRP A 107 2.30 -17.97 -2.04
C TRP A 107 0.93 -17.40 -2.42
N LEU A 108 0.60 -17.33 -3.72
CA LEU A 108 -0.73 -16.99 -4.25
C LEU A 108 -1.83 -17.99 -3.83
N ASP A 109 -1.47 -19.24 -3.50
CA ASP A 109 -2.41 -20.29 -3.11
C ASP A 109 -2.56 -20.47 -1.58
N LEU A 110 -1.57 -20.05 -0.77
CA LEU A 110 -1.53 -20.33 0.68
C LEU A 110 -1.77 -19.10 1.58
N ALA A 111 -1.65 -17.87 1.07
CA ALA A 111 -2.06 -16.68 1.81
C ALA A 111 -3.56 -16.41 1.57
N PRO A 112 -4.32 -15.88 2.55
CA PRO A 112 -5.67 -15.37 2.28
C PRO A 112 -5.56 -14.34 1.14
N ARG A 113 -6.11 -14.67 -0.04
CA ARG A 113 -5.90 -14.07 -1.37
C ARG A 113 -5.88 -12.53 -1.37
N GLN A 114 -4.76 -11.97 -0.97
CA GLN A 114 -4.40 -10.57 -1.09
C GLN A 114 -3.10 -10.51 -1.90
N VAL A 115 -2.94 -9.42 -2.66
CA VAL A 115 -1.73 -9.04 -3.42
C VAL A 115 -1.71 -9.47 -4.91
N PHE A 116 -2.40 -8.63 -5.70
CA PHE A 116 -2.12 -8.12 -7.06
C PHE A 116 -1.89 -9.06 -8.28
N PRO A 117 -2.53 -8.76 -9.43
CA PRO A 117 -2.10 -9.20 -10.75
C PRO A 117 -1.18 -8.17 -11.45
N LEU A 118 -0.47 -8.64 -12.50
CA LEU A 118 0.36 -7.91 -13.51
C LEU A 118 1.81 -7.58 -13.12
N LEU A 119 2.87 -7.91 -13.86
CA LEU A 119 3.15 -8.83 -14.96
C LEU A 119 4.69 -8.91 -15.12
N SER A 120 5.18 -10.06 -15.59
CA SER A 120 6.44 -10.33 -16.32
C SER A 120 7.68 -9.43 -16.14
N GLY A 121 8.75 -10.00 -15.57
CA GLY A 121 10.12 -9.51 -15.77
C GLY A 121 11.11 -10.12 -14.78
N VAL A 122 12.37 -10.25 -15.16
CA VAL A 122 13.42 -11.01 -14.49
C VAL A 122 13.79 -10.42 -13.11
N ILE A 123 13.74 -11.25 -12.05
CA ILE A 123 14.20 -11.03 -10.65
C ILE A 123 13.61 -9.79 -9.97
N ASN A 124 12.59 -9.99 -9.12
CA ASN A 124 11.86 -8.90 -8.47
C ASN A 124 11.76 -9.15 -6.95
N PHE A 125 12.68 -8.56 -6.18
CA PHE A 125 12.55 -8.48 -4.73
C PHE A 125 11.38 -7.55 -4.40
N ALA A 126 10.34 -8.07 -3.73
CA ALA A 126 9.25 -7.26 -3.20
C ALA A 126 9.35 -7.27 -1.66
N TYR A 127 9.49 -6.08 -1.08
CA TYR A 127 9.45 -5.90 0.36
C TYR A 127 8.02 -5.60 0.75
N VAL A 128 7.48 -6.39 1.67
CA VAL A 128 6.10 -6.30 2.13
C VAL A 128 6.12 -5.86 3.60
N PHE A 129 5.39 -4.81 3.89
CA PHE A 129 5.31 -4.17 5.20
C PHE A 129 3.86 -4.21 5.66
N MET A 130 3.60 -4.75 6.85
CA MET A 130 2.28 -4.60 7.47
C MET A 130 2.19 -3.23 8.15
N CYS A 131 1.17 -2.47 7.76
CA CYS A 131 0.76 -1.20 8.33
C CYS A 131 -0.55 -1.42 9.09
N HIS A 132 -0.55 -1.09 10.38
CA HIS A 132 -1.72 -1.12 11.25
C HIS A 132 -2.16 0.29 11.61
#